data_AF-A0A440A9Y3-F1
#
_entry.id   AF-A0A440A9Y3-F1
#
_cell.length_a   1.000
_cell.length_b   1.000
_cell.length_c   1.000
_cell.angle_alpha   90.00
_cell.angle_beta   90.00
_cell.angle_gamma   90.00
#
_symmetry.space_group_name_H-M   'P 1'
#
loop_
_entity.id
_entity.type
_entity.pdbx_description
1 polymer ?
#
loop_
_entity_poly.entity_id
_entity_poly.type
_entity_poly.pdbx_seq_one_letter_code
_entity_poly.pdbx_strand_id
1 'polypeptide(L)'
;MSWSYSKAGRASKLADVVKQQFAAVQGCPKGTAEEAAKNALGEVAETLCKSFKDDPVVRIEASGSAWNEDGLARSQSASFKFETFGDFVE
;
A
#
# COMPACT_ATOMS: atom_id res chain seq x y z
N MET A 1 16.98 2.36 0.71
CA MET A 1 16.00 3.46 0.85
C MET A 1 14.76 2.89 1.52
N SER A 2 13.92 3.71 2.16
CA SER A 2 12.67 3.25 2.73
C SER A 2 11.50 4.07 2.18
N TRP A 3 10.34 3.41 2.06
CA TRP A 3 9.09 4.02 1.65
C TRP A 3 8.01 3.70 2.67
N SER A 4 7.04 4.60 2.77
CA SER A 4 5.90 4.44 3.67
C SER A 4 4.64 5.06 3.07
N TYR A 5 3.52 4.41 3.29
CA TYR A 5 2.20 4.81 2.88
C TYR A 5 1.26 4.60 4.07
N SER A 6 0.47 5.62 4.41
CA SER A 6 -0.57 5.51 5.42
C SER A 6 -1.76 6.35 4.97
N LYS A 7 -2.94 5.72 4.87
CA LYS A 7 -4.16 6.38 4.46
C LYS A 7 -5.36 5.74 5.12
N ALA A 8 -6.32 6.57 5.53
CA ALA A 8 -7.62 6.12 6.00
C ALA A 8 -8.74 6.78 5.16
N GLY A 9 -9.86 6.08 5.01
CA GLY A 9 -11.01 6.55 4.24
C GLY A 9 -12.04 5.44 4.01
N ARG A 10 -13.17 5.80 3.39
CA ARG A 10 -14.18 4.84 2.93
C ARG A 10 -13.57 3.89 1.92
N ALA A 11 -13.85 2.59 2.05
CA ALA A 11 -13.32 1.54 1.20
C ALA A 11 -13.60 1.81 -0.29
N SER A 12 -14.81 2.25 -0.63
CA SER A 12 -15.22 2.61 -1.99
C SER A 12 -14.35 3.72 -2.58
N LYS A 13 -14.10 4.79 -1.82
CA LYS A 13 -13.28 5.92 -2.25
C LYS A 13 -11.81 5.56 -2.37
N LEU A 14 -11.31 4.72 -1.46
CA LEU A 14 -9.93 4.25 -1.52
C LEU A 14 -9.72 3.28 -2.67
N ALA A 15 -10.69 2.43 -3.00
CA ALA A 15 -10.61 1.51 -4.14
C ALA A 15 -10.29 2.22 -5.46
N ASP A 16 -10.80 3.44 -5.67
CA ASP A 16 -10.58 4.21 -6.90
C ASP A 16 -9.16 4.79 -7.03
N VAL A 17 -8.48 5.03 -5.91
CA VAL A 17 -7.25 5.85 -5.87
C VAL A 17 -6.05 5.15 -5.28
N VAL A 18 -6.23 4.11 -4.46
CA VAL A 18 -5.15 3.52 -3.64
C VAL A 18 -4.02 2.96 -4.49
N LYS A 19 -4.33 2.28 -5.60
CA LYS A 19 -3.32 1.75 -6.53
C LYS A 19 -2.42 2.87 -7.09
N GLN A 20 -3.03 3.98 -7.52
CA GLN A 20 -2.29 5.14 -8.04
C GLN A 20 -1.44 5.80 -6.95
N GLN A 21 -1.98 5.86 -5.72
CA GLN A 21 -1.26 6.43 -4.58
C GLN A 21 -0.02 5.60 -4.22
N PHE A 22 -0.09 4.27 -4.21
CA PHE A 22 1.09 3.40 -4.03
C PHE A 22 2.14 3.61 -5.11
N ALA A 23 1.73 3.73 -6.39
CA ALA A 23 2.66 4.00 -7.49
C ALA A 23 3.38 5.36 -7.32
N ALA A 24 2.68 6.37 -6.79
CA ALA A 24 3.22 7.71 -6.57
C ALA A 24 4.18 7.82 -5.37
N VAL A 25 4.15 6.87 -4.42
CA VAL A 25 5.03 6.87 -3.24
C VAL A 25 6.49 6.83 -3.68
N GLN A 26 7.24 7.85 -3.24
CA GLN A 26 8.68 7.96 -3.46
C GLN A 26 9.46 7.01 -2.51
N GLY A 27 10.76 6.87 -2.73
CA GLY A 27 11.63 6.04 -1.88
C GLY A 27 11.89 4.63 -2.43
N CYS A 28 11.35 4.30 -3.60
CA CYS A 28 11.71 3.10 -4.38
C CYS A 28 12.32 3.52 -5.72
N PRO A 29 13.54 3.08 -6.07
CA PRO A 29 14.11 3.34 -7.39
C PRO A 29 13.29 2.64 -8.48
N LYS A 30 13.10 3.32 -9.62
CA LYS A 30 12.34 2.78 -10.75
C LYS A 30 13.01 1.54 -11.35
N GLY A 31 12.20 0.58 -11.78
CA GLY A 31 12.65 -0.67 -12.38
C GLY A 31 13.21 -1.69 -11.38
N THR A 32 13.05 -1.47 -10.07
CA THR A 32 13.53 -2.40 -9.05
C THR A 32 12.46 -3.39 -8.60
N ALA A 33 12.90 -4.50 -8.02
CA ALA A 33 12.00 -5.45 -7.36
C ALA A 33 11.21 -4.80 -6.20
N GLU A 34 11.80 -3.82 -5.53
CA GLU A 34 11.14 -3.04 -4.46
C GLU A 34 9.95 -2.23 -5.01
N GLU A 35 10.11 -1.57 -6.16
CA GLU A 35 9.01 -0.86 -6.83
C GLU A 35 7.90 -1.83 -7.25
N ALA A 36 8.26 -2.98 -7.81
CA ALA A 36 7.30 -4.00 -8.21
C ALA A 36 6.50 -4.52 -7.00
N ALA A 37 7.17 -4.82 -5.89
CA ALA A 37 6.53 -5.28 -4.66
C ALA A 37 5.60 -4.21 -4.05
N LYS A 38 6.05 -2.94 -4.02
CA LYS A 38 5.22 -1.81 -3.58
C LYS A 38 3.96 -1.69 -4.44
N ASN A 39 4.09 -1.75 -5.76
CA ASN A 39 2.96 -1.62 -6.67
C ASN A 39 1.97 -2.80 -6.53
N ALA A 40 2.47 -4.02 -6.32
CA ALA A 40 1.64 -5.18 -6.02
C ALA A 40 0.85 -5.02 -4.71
N LEU A 41 1.44 -4.43 -3.66
CA LEU A 41 0.71 -4.10 -2.43
C LEU A 41 -0.41 -3.09 -2.69
N GLY A 42 -0.23 -2.16 -3.64
CA GLY A 42 -1.30 -1.28 -4.10
C GLY A 42 -2.48 -2.00 -4.75
N GLU A 43 -2.22 -3.05 -5.54
CA GLU A 43 -3.26 -3.91 -6.14
C GLU A 43 -3.98 -4.76 -5.09
N VAL A 44 -3.24 -5.28 -4.09
CA VAL A 44 -3.83 -5.99 -2.95
C VAL A 44 -4.74 -5.06 -2.16
N ALA A 45 -4.29 -3.84 -1.86
CA ALA A 45 -5.09 -2.85 -1.14
C ALA A 45 -6.36 -2.45 -1.91
N GLU A 46 -6.26 -2.24 -3.23
CA GLU A 46 -7.41 -1.98 -4.10
C GLU A 46 -8.42 -3.14 -4.05
N THR A 47 -7.94 -4.37 -4.17
CA THR A 47 -8.78 -5.58 -4.14
C THR A 47 -9.49 -5.74 -2.80
N LEU A 48 -8.77 -5.53 -1.69
CA LEU A 48 -9.36 -5.56 -0.34
C LEU A 48 -10.43 -4.50 -0.18
N CYS A 49 -10.17 -3.25 -0.60
CA CYS A 49 -11.18 -2.19 -0.59
C CYS A 49 -12.44 -2.54 -1.39
N LYS A 50 -12.29 -3.12 -2.58
CA LYS A 50 -13.42 -3.54 -3.44
C LYS A 50 -14.18 -4.75 -2.90
N SER A 51 -13.59 -5.53 -2.00
CA SER A 51 -14.20 -6.73 -1.45
C SER A 51 -15.30 -6.44 -0.41
N PHE A 52 -15.35 -5.23 0.14
CA PHE A 52 -16.35 -4.84 1.12
C PHE A 52 -17.68 -4.46 0.45
N LYS A 53 -18.79 -4.96 1.01
CA LYS A 53 -20.15 -4.64 0.54
C LYS A 53 -20.72 -3.37 1.17
N ASP A 54 -20.43 -3.12 2.45
CA ASP A 54 -21.07 -2.07 3.26
C ASP A 54 -20.24 -0.77 3.34
N ASP A 55 -19.25 -0.61 2.46
CA ASP A 55 -18.36 0.55 2.40
C ASP A 55 -17.82 1.05 3.77
N PRO A 56 -17.14 0.19 4.55
CA PRO A 56 -16.61 0.57 5.85
C PRO A 56 -15.47 1.58 5.71
N VAL A 57 -15.18 2.27 6.81
CA VAL A 57 -13.94 3.06 6.92
C VAL A 57 -12.79 2.09 7.14
N VAL A 58 -11.75 2.21 6.32
CA VAL A 58 -10.55 1.37 6.42
C VAL A 58 -9.31 2.24 6.57
N ARG A 59 -8.28 1.68 7.21
CA ARG A 59 -6.93 2.23 7.27
C ARG A 59 -5.97 1.24 6.64
N ILE A 60 -5.15 1.77 5.75
CA ILE A 60 -4.12 1.05 5.02
C ILE A 60 -2.79 1.65 5.43
N GLU A 61 -1.91 0.81 5.97
CA GLU A 61 -0.54 1.19 6.28
C GLU A 61 0.39 0.21 5.58
N ALA A 62 1.36 0.74 4.85
CA ALA A 62 2.35 -0.07 4.18
C ALA A 62 3.70 0.62 4.27
N SER A 63 4.75 -0.14 4.47
CA SER A 63 6.11 0.38 4.44
C SER A 63 7.04 -0.68 3.93
N GLY A 64 8.11 -0.27 3.29
CA GLY A 64 9.15 -1.19 2.90
C GLY A 64 10.51 -0.54 2.86
N SER A 65 11.51 -1.39 2.80
CA SER A 65 12.88 -0.97 2.57
C SER A 65 13.63 -2.04 1.82
N ALA A 66 14.45 -1.61 0.87
CA ALA A 66 15.44 -2.47 0.25
C ALA A 66 16.85 -1.93 0.51
N TRP A 67 17.75 -2.88 0.77
CA TRP A 67 19.19 -2.67 0.63
C TRP A 67 19.66 -3.33 -0.66
N ASN A 68 20.16 -2.50 -1.58
CA ASN A 68 20.64 -2.93 -2.88
C ASN A 68 22.16 -2.78 -2.93
N GLU A 69 22.84 -3.75 -3.51
CA GLU A 69 24.28 -3.75 -3.78
C GLU A 69 24.46 -4.11 -5.26
N ASP A 70 25.22 -3.31 -6.01
CA ASP A 70 25.42 -3.49 -7.46
C ASP A 70 24.12 -3.62 -8.28
N GLY A 71 23.05 -2.95 -7.85
CA GLY A 71 21.75 -2.99 -8.50
C GLY A 71 20.92 -4.26 -8.22
N LEU A 72 21.44 -5.19 -7.40
CA LEU A 72 20.73 -6.38 -6.93
C LEU A 72 20.22 -6.19 -5.50
N ALA A 73 18.98 -6.55 -5.24
CA ALA A 73 18.39 -6.47 -3.91
C ALA A 73 18.97 -7.56 -2.99
N ARG A 74 19.76 -7.17 -2.00
CA ARG A 74 20.38 -8.08 -1.01
C ARG A 74 19.44 -8.41 0.13
N SER A 75 18.63 -7.44 0.54
CA SER A 75 17.62 -7.61 1.57
C SER A 75 16.44 -6.71 1.26
N GLN A 76 15.24 -7.25 1.42
CA GLN A 76 13.99 -6.53 1.24
C GLN A 76 13.06 -6.86 2.40
N SER A 77 12.44 -5.84 2.95
CA SER A 77 11.38 -5.96 3.94
C SER A 77 10.17 -5.15 3.47
N ALA A 78 8.99 -5.72 3.68
CA ALA A 78 7.72 -5.05 3.47
C ALA A 78 6.79 -5.38 4.63
N SER A 79 6.09 -4.36 5.11
CA SER A 79 5.01 -4.48 6.07
C SER A 79 3.75 -3.94 5.43
N PHE A 80 2.64 -4.64 5.64
CA PHE A 80 1.33 -4.25 5.16
C PHE A 80 0.31 -4.52 6.25
N LYS A 81 -0.49 -3.51 6.55
CA LYS A 81 -1.56 -3.55 7.53
C LYS A 81 -2.82 -2.97 6.90
N PHE A 82 -3.90 -3.73 6.99
CA PHE A 82 -5.21 -3.33 6.54
C PHE A 82 -6.19 -3.54 7.68
N GLU A 83 -6.82 -2.47 8.15
CA GLU A 83 -7.73 -2.51 9.29
C GLU A 83 -9.06 -1.85 8.93
N THR A 84 -10.16 -2.47 9.33
CA THR A 84 -11.49 -1.87 9.31
C THR A 84 -11.71 -1.14 10.62
N PHE A 85 -12.04 0.14 10.56
CA PHE A 85 -12.65 0.85 11.67
C PHE A 85 -14.16 0.58 11.61
N GLY A 86 -14.72 -0.01 12.66
CA GLY A 86 -16.18 -0.17 12.78
C GLY A 86 -16.87 1.18 12.60
N ASP A 87 -18.11 1.16 12.07
CA ASP A 87 -18.87 2.36 11.75
C ASP A 87 -18.75 3.40 12.87
N PHE A 88 -18.23 4.58 12.52
CA PHE A 88 -18.38 5.75 13.36
C PHE A 88 -19.89 6.03 13.40
N VAL A 89 -20.53 5.55 14.47
CA VAL A 89 -21.88 5.96 14.82
C VAL A 89 -21.77 7.44 15.18
N GLU A 90 -22.16 8.31 14.25
CA GLU A 90 -22.62 9.68 14.57
C GLU A 90 -24.13 9.67 14.73
#